data_AF-A0A968VMN7-F1
#
_entry.id   AF-A0A968VMN7-F1
#
_cell.length_a   1.000
_cell.length_b   1.000
_cell.length_c   1.000
_cell.angle_alpha   90.00
_cell.angle_beta   90.00
_cell.angle_gamma   90.00
#
_symmetry.space_group_name_H-M   'P 1'
#
loop_
_entity.id
_entity.type
_entity.pdbx_description
1 polymer ?
#
loop_
_entity_poly.entity_id
_entity_poly.type
_entity_poly.pdbx_seq_one_letter_code
_entity_poly.pdbx_strand_id
1 'polypeptide(L)'
;MGAVQDNQRLCEFIYRHLGILTEIVPTLDTHTAMQIFHPIFWVSEAGEHPEPATMLPVELVEQGIWRPNPALSALTNGDIDQLQRYALHYARRLSQAGKYPLIIWPYHSMLGGIGHALVAAVEEACFFHSIARLSPTGLELKGAHPLTEHYSALASKMLEDA
;
A
#
# COMPACT_ATOMS: atom_id res chain seq x y z
N MET A 1 -10.06 10.23 19.46
CA MET A 1 -10.78 9.88 18.22
C MET A 1 -10.52 10.98 17.20
N GLY A 2 -9.92 10.64 16.05
CA GLY A 2 -9.53 11.59 15.01
C GLY A 2 -10.15 11.26 13.66
N ALA A 3 -9.95 10.02 13.16
CA ALA A 3 -10.31 9.62 11.80
C ALA A 3 -11.80 9.82 11.42
N VAL A 4 -12.74 9.52 12.31
CA VAL A 4 -14.17 9.73 12.03
C VAL A 4 -14.48 11.22 11.92
N GLN A 5 -13.92 12.04 12.81
CA GLN A 5 -14.07 13.49 12.77
C GLN A 5 -13.33 14.13 11.59
N ASP A 6 -12.22 13.53 11.13
CA ASP A 6 -11.53 13.93 9.91
C ASP A 6 -12.43 13.75 8.69
N ASN A 7 -13.12 12.62 8.57
CA ASN A 7 -14.10 12.41 7.49
C ASN A 7 -15.26 13.42 7.55
N GLN A 8 -15.76 13.73 8.74
CA GLN A 8 -16.79 14.78 8.91
C GLN A 8 -16.31 16.14 8.41
N ARG A 9 -15.10 16.55 8.83
CA ARG A 9 -14.49 17.82 8.37
C ARG A 9 -14.24 17.82 6.87
N LEU A 10 -13.84 16.69 6.29
CA LEU A 10 -13.63 16.55 4.86
C LEU A 10 -14.95 16.69 4.08
N CYS A 11 -16.02 16.03 4.50
CA CYS A 11 -17.34 16.19 3.91
C CYS A 11 -17.82 17.65 4.00
N GLU A 12 -17.72 18.28 5.18
CA GLU A 12 -18.06 19.69 5.37
C GLU A 12 -17.26 20.61 4.45
N PHE A 13 -15.97 20.34 4.26
CA PHE A 13 -15.11 21.08 3.35
C PHE A 13 -15.60 20.94 1.90
N ILE A 14 -15.89 19.72 1.44
CA ILE A 14 -16.39 19.47 0.08
C ILE A 14 -17.69 20.25 -0.16
N TYR A 15 -18.67 20.14 0.73
CA TYR A 15 -19.96 20.83 0.56
C TYR A 15 -19.83 22.35 0.68
N ARG A 16 -19.03 22.87 1.62
CA ARG A 16 -18.80 24.32 1.79
C ARG A 16 -18.12 24.92 0.57
N HIS A 17 -17.27 24.16 -0.11
CA HIS A 17 -16.49 24.61 -1.25
C HIS A 17 -16.98 24.04 -2.58
N LEU A 18 -18.21 23.54 -2.62
CA LEU A 18 -18.79 22.90 -3.81
C LEU A 18 -18.69 23.78 -5.06
N GLY A 19 -18.91 25.09 -4.92
CA GLY A 19 -18.86 26.07 -6.02
C GLY A 19 -17.46 26.44 -6.51
N ILE A 20 -16.39 26.05 -5.80
CA ILE A 20 -15.00 26.36 -6.20
C ILE A 20 -14.17 25.11 -6.52
N LEU A 21 -14.45 23.96 -5.90
CA LEU A 21 -13.75 22.71 -6.20
C LEU A 21 -14.12 22.24 -7.62
N THR A 22 -13.13 22.19 -8.51
CA THR A 22 -13.34 21.80 -9.91
C THR A 22 -13.28 20.29 -10.11
N GLU A 23 -12.45 19.61 -9.32
CA GLU A 23 -12.18 18.18 -9.44
C GLU A 23 -11.84 17.60 -8.06
N ILE A 24 -12.20 16.34 -7.86
CA ILE A 24 -11.85 15.56 -6.67
C ILE A 24 -11.29 14.24 -7.15
N VAL A 25 -10.09 13.89 -6.71
CA VAL A 25 -9.41 12.64 -7.05
C VAL A 25 -8.99 11.91 -5.77
N PRO A 26 -9.85 11.04 -5.21
CA PRO A 26 -9.47 10.19 -4.09
C PRO A 26 -8.41 9.17 -4.50
N THR A 27 -7.43 8.95 -3.64
CA THR A 27 -6.41 7.91 -3.83
C THR A 27 -6.74 6.71 -2.96
N LEU A 28 -6.69 5.50 -3.52
CA LEU A 28 -6.99 4.27 -2.79
C LEU A 28 -5.74 3.39 -2.74
N ASP A 29 -5.24 3.12 -1.54
CA ASP A 29 -4.38 1.96 -1.34
C ASP A 29 -5.12 0.72 -1.80
N THR A 30 -4.49 -0.06 -2.66
CA THR A 30 -5.12 -1.18 -3.36
C THR A 30 -4.20 -2.37 -3.27
N HIS A 31 -4.49 -3.27 -2.34
CA HIS A 31 -3.55 -4.32 -1.96
C HIS A 31 -4.06 -5.72 -2.24
N THR A 32 -3.13 -6.65 -2.40
CA THR A 32 -3.38 -8.09 -2.41
C THR A 32 -2.63 -8.75 -1.25
N ALA A 33 -2.89 -10.02 -0.96
CA ALA A 33 -2.37 -10.62 0.28
C ALA A 33 -0.85 -10.81 0.24
N MET A 34 -0.31 -11.15 -0.93
CA MET A 34 1.07 -11.63 -1.10
C MET A 34 2.06 -10.50 -1.43
N GLN A 35 1.91 -9.36 -0.78
CA GLN A 35 2.80 -8.21 -1.03
C GLN A 35 3.95 -8.15 -0.04
N ILE A 36 5.08 -7.57 -0.46
CA ILE A 36 6.34 -7.53 0.27
C ILE A 36 6.24 -6.95 1.69
N PHE A 37 5.24 -6.14 1.96
CA PHE A 37 4.99 -5.53 3.28
C PHE A 37 3.93 -6.29 4.11
N HIS A 38 3.50 -7.49 3.70
CA HIS A 38 2.58 -8.34 4.47
C HIS A 38 3.28 -9.57 5.06
N PRO A 39 2.78 -10.12 6.19
CA PRO A 39 3.39 -11.26 6.87
C PRO A 39 3.66 -12.48 5.99
N ILE A 40 2.69 -12.87 5.14
CA ILE A 40 2.79 -14.08 4.30
C ILE A 40 3.97 -14.03 3.32
N PHE A 41 4.45 -12.83 2.98
CA PHE A 41 5.59 -12.66 2.08
C PHE A 41 6.89 -13.17 2.69
N TRP A 42 7.05 -13.10 4.00
CA TRP A 42 8.28 -13.45 4.70
C TRP A 42 8.12 -14.72 5.51
N VAL A 43 9.15 -15.56 5.52
CA VAL A 43 9.19 -16.77 6.33
C VAL A 43 10.56 -16.90 7.01
N SER A 44 10.57 -17.39 8.24
CA SER A 44 11.78 -17.76 8.96
C SER A 44 12.20 -19.19 8.68
N GLU A 45 13.36 -19.62 9.17
CA GLU A 45 13.81 -21.01 9.09
C GLU A 45 12.83 -21.98 9.79
N ALA A 46 12.14 -21.51 10.84
CA ALA A 46 11.14 -22.28 11.56
C ALA A 46 9.77 -22.35 10.85
N GLY A 47 9.60 -21.68 9.70
CA GLY A 47 8.32 -21.61 8.99
C GLY A 47 7.35 -20.55 9.53
N GLU A 48 7.81 -19.68 10.44
CA GLU A 48 6.99 -18.62 11.03
C GLU A 48 6.99 -17.36 10.16
N HIS A 49 5.96 -16.53 10.31
CA HIS A 49 5.84 -15.22 9.65
C HIS A 49 6.11 -14.08 10.64
N PRO A 50 6.61 -12.91 10.19
CA PRO A 50 6.77 -11.76 11.07
C PRO A 50 5.41 -11.22 11.53
N GLU A 51 5.34 -10.81 12.79
CA GLU A 51 4.13 -10.18 13.35
C GLU A 51 3.81 -8.86 12.63
N PRO A 52 2.53 -8.50 12.46
CA PRO A 52 2.14 -7.18 11.98
C PRO A 52 2.70 -6.04 12.85
N ALA A 53 2.89 -4.88 12.22
CA ALA A 53 3.52 -3.70 12.79
C ALA A 53 4.98 -3.91 13.27
N THR A 54 5.69 -4.87 12.69
CA THR A 54 7.12 -5.05 12.92
C THR A 54 7.94 -4.30 11.86
N MET A 55 9.08 -3.75 12.27
CA MET A 55 10.08 -3.28 11.33
C MET A 55 10.98 -4.46 10.96
N LEU A 56 11.30 -4.59 9.68
CA LEU A 56 12.17 -5.60 9.12
C LEU A 56 13.45 -4.91 8.62
N PRO A 57 14.50 -4.83 9.47
CA PRO A 57 15.80 -4.31 9.09
C PRO A 57 16.42 -5.11 7.94
N VAL A 58 17.18 -4.43 7.08
CA VAL A 58 17.84 -5.05 5.93
C VAL A 58 18.81 -6.16 6.37
N GLU A 59 19.43 -6.00 7.54
CA GLU A 59 20.39 -6.93 8.11
C GLU A 59 19.76 -8.31 8.38
N LEU A 60 18.47 -8.35 8.76
CA LEU A 60 17.76 -9.62 8.99
C LEU A 60 17.45 -10.34 7.66
N VAL A 61 17.28 -9.59 6.57
CA VAL A 61 17.15 -10.16 5.22
C VAL A 61 18.51 -10.66 4.72
N GLU A 62 19.57 -9.90 4.95
CA GLU A 62 20.94 -10.25 4.55
C GLU A 62 21.46 -11.51 5.25
N GLN A 63 21.14 -11.66 6.53
CA GLN A 63 21.45 -12.86 7.31
C GLN A 63 20.53 -14.04 6.97
N GLY A 64 19.49 -13.81 6.17
CA GLY A 64 18.50 -14.81 5.80
C GLY A 64 17.65 -15.28 6.99
N ILE A 65 17.50 -14.45 8.03
CA ILE A 65 16.55 -14.68 9.14
C ILE A 65 15.13 -14.56 8.59
N TRP A 66 14.88 -13.55 7.75
CA TRP A 66 13.65 -13.40 6.99
C TRP A 66 13.94 -13.56 5.51
N ARG A 67 13.24 -14.50 4.87
CA ARG A 67 13.36 -14.78 3.43
C ARG A 67 11.99 -14.71 2.78
N PRO A 68 11.87 -14.39 1.48
CA PRO A 68 10.60 -14.53 0.79
C PRO A 68 10.09 -15.97 0.90
N ASN A 69 8.80 -16.12 1.17
CA ASN A 69 8.15 -17.40 1.27
C ASN A 69 8.25 -18.16 -0.06
N PRO A 70 8.88 -19.36 -0.11
CA PRO A 70 9.05 -20.12 -1.34
C PRO A 70 7.75 -20.46 -2.07
N ALA A 71 6.63 -20.53 -1.34
CA ALA A 71 5.30 -20.75 -1.92
C ALA A 71 4.84 -19.60 -2.83
N LEU A 72 5.51 -18.44 -2.78
CA LEU A 72 5.21 -17.25 -3.58
C LEU A 72 6.09 -17.13 -4.83
N SER A 73 6.80 -18.18 -5.22
CA SER A 73 7.65 -18.17 -6.43
C SER A 73 6.91 -17.80 -7.71
N ALA A 74 5.58 -17.97 -7.76
CA ALA A 74 4.75 -17.52 -8.87
C ALA A 74 4.83 -16.00 -9.13
N LEU A 75 5.18 -15.18 -8.12
CA LEU A 75 5.41 -13.74 -8.28
C LEU A 75 6.60 -13.42 -9.22
N THR A 76 7.48 -14.40 -9.44
CA THR A 76 8.66 -14.34 -10.30
C THR A 76 8.71 -15.53 -11.27
N ASN A 77 7.53 -15.97 -11.76
CA ASN A 77 7.41 -17.08 -12.71
C ASN A 77 8.10 -18.40 -12.27
N GLY A 78 8.21 -18.63 -10.96
CA GLY A 78 8.85 -19.80 -10.37
C GLY A 78 10.30 -19.59 -9.92
N ASP A 79 10.93 -18.45 -10.23
CA ASP A 79 12.33 -18.16 -9.84
C ASP A 79 12.40 -17.59 -8.42
N ILE A 80 12.57 -18.48 -7.44
CA ILE A 80 12.69 -18.09 -6.02
C ILE A 80 13.98 -17.30 -5.75
N ASP A 81 15.06 -17.56 -6.48
CA ASP A 81 16.32 -16.84 -6.28
C ASP A 81 16.18 -15.40 -6.78
N GLN A 82 15.42 -15.17 -7.86
CA GLN A 82 15.05 -13.82 -8.30
C GLN A 82 14.23 -13.10 -7.25
N LEU A 83 13.24 -13.77 -6.65
CA LEU A 83 12.42 -13.17 -5.59
C LEU A 83 13.28 -12.77 -4.37
N GLN A 84 14.20 -13.64 -3.95
CA GLN A 84 15.16 -13.35 -2.88
C GLN A 84 16.09 -12.18 -3.22
N ARG A 85 16.66 -12.15 -4.44
CA ARG A 85 17.52 -11.05 -4.91
C ARG A 85 16.75 -9.73 -4.90
N TYR A 86 15.52 -9.72 -5.41
CA TYR A 86 14.69 -8.53 -5.47
C TYR A 86 14.31 -8.04 -4.07
N ALA A 87 13.85 -8.94 -3.19
CA ALA A 87 13.45 -8.58 -1.83
C ALA A 87 14.62 -7.95 -1.04
N LEU A 88 15.82 -8.52 -1.18
CA LEU A 88 17.04 -7.95 -0.59
C LEU A 88 17.42 -6.61 -1.22
N HIS A 89 17.35 -6.49 -2.55
CA HIS A 89 17.59 -5.23 -3.24
C HIS A 89 16.64 -4.14 -2.72
N TYR A 90 15.35 -4.43 -2.64
CA TYR A 90 14.33 -3.52 -2.16
C TYR A 90 14.59 -3.06 -0.72
N ALA A 91 14.88 -4.00 0.20
CA ALA A 91 15.20 -3.67 1.59
C ALA A 91 16.44 -2.77 1.70
N ARG A 92 17.49 -3.04 0.92
CA ARG A 92 18.69 -2.18 0.86
C ARG A 92 18.38 -0.78 0.36
N ARG A 93 17.56 -0.66 -0.69
CA ARG A 93 17.19 0.65 -1.25
C ARG A 93 16.36 1.48 -0.29
N LEU A 94 15.44 0.86 0.46
CA LEU A 94 14.72 1.55 1.53
C LEU A 94 15.68 2.13 2.58
N SER A 95 16.63 1.31 3.07
CA SER A 95 17.63 1.74 4.05
C SER A 95 18.53 2.87 3.51
N GLN A 96 19.07 2.73 2.29
CA GLN A 96 19.95 3.73 1.67
C GLN A 96 19.27 5.06 1.36
N ALA A 97 17.97 5.04 1.05
CA ALA A 97 17.20 6.26 0.77
C ALA A 97 16.90 7.09 2.02
N GLY A 98 17.43 6.71 3.19
CA GLY A 98 17.11 7.33 4.48
C GLY A 98 15.65 7.14 4.87
N LYS A 99 14.96 6.17 4.26
CA LYS A 99 13.61 5.79 4.64
C LYS A 99 13.68 4.83 5.83
N TYR A 100 12.56 4.70 6.53
CA TYR A 100 12.40 3.69 7.58
C TYR A 100 12.65 2.28 7.00
N PRO A 101 13.09 1.31 7.83
CA PRO A 101 13.10 -0.10 7.47
C PRO A 101 11.73 -0.53 6.92
N LEU A 102 11.69 -1.60 6.13
CA LEU A 102 10.43 -2.15 5.64
C LEU A 102 9.51 -2.45 6.84
N ILE A 103 8.32 -1.86 6.86
CA ILE A 103 7.33 -2.15 7.89
C ILE A 103 6.45 -3.29 7.38
N ILE A 104 6.25 -4.30 8.21
CA ILE A 104 5.27 -5.35 7.97
C ILE A 104 3.93 -4.84 8.49
N TRP A 105 2.97 -4.62 7.60
CA TRP A 105 1.64 -4.14 7.95
C TRP A 105 0.67 -5.29 8.18
N PRO A 106 -0.35 -5.11 9.04
CA PRO A 106 -1.52 -5.98 9.02
C PRO A 106 -2.20 -5.88 7.65
N TYR A 107 -2.95 -6.90 7.25
CA TYR A 107 -3.75 -6.84 6.03
C TYR A 107 -4.71 -5.65 6.07
N HIS A 108 -4.62 -4.78 5.06
CA HIS A 108 -5.40 -3.55 4.96
C HIS A 108 -5.68 -3.23 3.49
N SER A 109 -6.70 -2.40 3.25
CA SER A 109 -7.05 -1.90 1.92
C SER A 109 -7.06 -2.97 0.81
N MET A 110 -7.53 -4.17 1.17
CA MET A 110 -7.52 -5.34 0.31
C MET A 110 -8.48 -5.16 -0.86
N LEU A 111 -7.98 -5.26 -2.08
CA LEU A 111 -8.75 -5.04 -3.31
C LEU A 111 -10.08 -5.81 -3.28
N GLY A 112 -11.18 -5.08 -3.41
CA GLY A 112 -12.55 -5.62 -3.40
C GLY A 112 -13.13 -5.90 -2.01
N GLY A 113 -12.37 -5.70 -0.93
CA GLY A 113 -12.83 -5.78 0.45
C GLY A 113 -13.41 -4.46 0.96
N ILE A 114 -14.15 -4.52 2.08
CA ILE A 114 -14.77 -3.33 2.69
C ILE A 114 -13.74 -2.27 3.12
N GLY A 115 -12.53 -2.71 3.51
CA GLY A 115 -11.46 -1.81 3.92
C GLY A 115 -10.77 -1.11 2.74
N HIS A 116 -11.04 -1.54 1.51
CA HIS A 116 -10.55 -0.88 0.29
C HIS A 116 -11.46 0.28 -0.14
N ALA A 117 -12.76 0.20 0.17
CA ALA A 117 -13.71 1.24 -0.21
C ALA A 117 -13.45 2.57 0.51
N LEU A 118 -13.83 3.67 -0.13
CA LEU A 118 -13.95 4.95 0.55
C LEU A 118 -14.99 4.85 1.67
N VAL A 119 -14.80 5.64 2.73
CA VAL A 119 -15.82 5.79 3.76
C VAL A 119 -17.09 6.34 3.11
N ALA A 120 -18.23 5.69 3.36
CA ALA A 120 -19.48 5.96 2.65
C ALA A 120 -19.88 7.45 2.60
N ALA A 121 -19.69 8.19 3.68
CA ALA A 121 -19.99 9.63 3.71
C ALA A 121 -19.07 10.47 2.81
N VAL A 122 -17.80 10.07 2.65
CA VAL A 122 -16.85 10.74 1.77
C VAL A 122 -17.15 10.39 0.31
N GLU A 123 -17.48 9.13 0.04
CA GLU A 123 -17.92 8.66 -1.27
C GLU A 123 -19.15 9.44 -1.74
N GLU A 124 -20.17 9.56 -0.89
CA GLU A 124 -21.41 10.29 -1.20
C GLU A 124 -21.14 11.79 -1.47
N ALA A 125 -20.26 12.43 -0.71
CA ALA A 125 -19.87 13.82 -0.95
C ALA A 125 -19.17 13.99 -2.32
N CYS A 126 -18.32 13.04 -2.72
CA CYS A 126 -17.69 13.05 -4.05
C CYS A 126 -18.71 12.79 -5.17
N PHE A 127 -19.65 11.87 -4.96
CA PHE A 127 -20.75 11.60 -5.87
C PHE A 127 -21.60 12.86 -6.09
N PHE A 128 -21.98 13.55 -5.01
CA PHE A 128 -22.77 14.78 -5.10
C PHE A 128 -22.00 15.90 -5.81
N HIS A 129 -20.71 16.09 -5.49
CA HIS A 129 -19.85 17.03 -6.20
C HIS A 129 -19.80 16.73 -7.71
N SER A 130 -19.70 15.44 -8.07
CA SER A 130 -19.63 15.02 -9.47
C SER A 130 -20.86 15.44 -10.28
N ILE A 131 -22.05 15.30 -9.68
CA ILE A 131 -23.31 15.74 -10.30
C ILE A 131 -23.39 17.27 -10.32
N ALA A 132 -23.17 17.92 -9.18
CA ALA A 132 -23.33 19.36 -9.04
C ALA A 132 -22.37 20.17 -9.92
N ARG A 133 -21.19 19.63 -10.20
CA ARG A 133 -20.15 20.27 -11.01
C ARG A 133 -19.98 19.69 -12.40
N LEU A 134 -20.76 18.66 -12.75
CA LEU A 134 -20.61 17.90 -14.01
C LEU A 134 -19.15 17.44 -14.21
N SER A 135 -18.52 17.01 -13.11
CA SER A 135 -17.09 16.69 -13.03
C SER A 135 -16.93 15.31 -12.39
N PRO A 136 -16.85 14.23 -13.19
CA PRO A 136 -16.76 12.87 -12.66
C PRO A 136 -15.57 12.71 -11.71
N THR A 137 -15.81 12.12 -10.53
CA THR A 137 -14.73 11.78 -9.59
C THR A 137 -13.83 10.70 -10.18
N GLY A 138 -12.55 11.00 -10.35
CA GLY A 138 -11.52 10.01 -10.72
C GLY A 138 -10.97 9.31 -9.48
N LEU A 139 -10.78 7.99 -9.53
CA LEU A 139 -10.15 7.23 -8.45
C LEU A 139 -8.74 6.84 -8.86
N GLU A 140 -7.74 7.23 -8.06
CA GLU A 140 -6.34 6.87 -8.31
C GLU A 140 -5.95 5.68 -7.43
N LEU A 141 -5.77 4.50 -8.05
CA LEU A 141 -5.37 3.29 -7.34
C LEU A 141 -3.85 3.23 -7.19
N LYS A 142 -3.35 2.97 -5.98
CA LYS A 142 -1.92 2.83 -5.71
C LYS A 142 -1.62 1.58 -4.90
N GLY A 143 -0.38 1.07 -5.01
CA GLY A 143 0.09 -0.02 -4.16
C GLY A 143 -0.29 -1.43 -4.60
N ALA A 144 -0.68 -1.64 -5.85
CA ALA A 144 -1.05 -2.96 -6.37
C ALA A 144 0.15 -3.87 -6.71
N HIS A 145 1.35 -3.30 -6.88
CA HIS A 145 2.53 -4.08 -7.24
C HIS A 145 2.99 -4.94 -6.04
N PRO A 146 3.16 -6.26 -6.19
CA PRO A 146 3.40 -7.13 -5.04
C PRO A 146 4.76 -6.95 -4.41
N LEU A 147 5.76 -6.48 -5.16
CA LEU A 147 7.13 -6.41 -4.67
C LEU A 147 7.54 -5.02 -4.15
N THR A 148 6.64 -4.05 -4.12
CA THR A 148 6.98 -2.67 -3.70
C THR A 148 5.90 -2.09 -2.81
N GLU A 149 6.30 -1.20 -1.91
CA GLU A 149 5.39 -0.41 -1.10
C GLU A 149 5.21 1.00 -1.69
N HIS A 150 3.97 1.50 -1.67
CA HIS A 150 3.57 2.76 -2.28
C HIS A 150 3.12 3.79 -1.24
N TYR A 151 4.07 4.36 -0.51
CA TYR A 151 3.77 5.41 0.48
C TYR A 151 3.24 6.72 -0.13
N SER A 152 3.59 7.04 -1.38
CA SER A 152 3.17 8.28 -2.04
C SER A 152 2.05 8.04 -3.05
N ALA A 153 1.10 8.97 -3.10
CA ALA A 153 0.07 9.05 -4.13
C ALA A 153 0.59 9.55 -5.50
N LEU A 154 1.78 10.15 -5.57
CA LEU A 154 2.29 10.80 -6.78
C LEU A 154 3.42 10.02 -7.48
N ALA A 155 4.13 9.16 -6.76
CA ALA A 155 5.15 8.30 -7.35
C ALA A 155 5.45 7.09 -6.47
N SER A 156 5.38 5.91 -7.08
CA SER A 156 6.11 4.76 -6.55
C SER A 156 7.56 4.88 -6.94
N LYS A 157 8.44 5.19 -5.98
CA LYS A 157 9.86 5.01 -6.22
C LYS A 157 10.16 3.54 -6.01
N MET A 158 10.43 2.82 -7.11
CA MET A 158 11.34 1.67 -7.26
C MET A 158 10.78 0.56 -8.16
N LEU A 159 10.69 0.85 -9.46
CA LEU A 159 10.82 -0.15 -10.52
C LEU A 159 12.05 0.25 -11.35
N GLU A 160 13.22 0.22 -10.73
CA GLU A 160 14.50 0.30 -11.47
C GLU A 160 15.08 -1.12 -11.47
N ASP A 161 15.60 -1.54 -12.63
CA ASP A 161 15.97 -2.92 -12.94
C ASP A 161 16.85 -3.57 -11.85
N ALA A 162 16.40 -4.73 -11.35
CA ALA A 162 17.13 -5.59 -10.42
C ALA A 162 17.91 -6.69 -11.16
#